data_AF-A0A0U5FSQ1-F1
#
_entry.id   AF-A0A0U5FSQ1-F1
#
_cell.length_a   1.000
_cell.length_b   1.000
_cell.length_c   1.000
_cell.angle_alpha   90.00
_cell.angle_beta   90.00
_cell.angle_gamma   90.00
#
_symmetry.space_group_name_H-M   'P 1'
#
loop_
_entity.id
_entity.type
_entity.pdbx_description
1 polymer ?
#
loop_
_entity_poly.entity_id
_entity_poly.type
_entity_poly.pdbx_seq_one_letter_code
_entity_poly.pdbx_strand_id
1 'polypeptide(L)'
;MTKARSKLTSDGQFPRHWQLEIAASLALIGQLSLPVELVQKRHAGRSMSVDEQSTLASAPEIASNLITNIPRLGKVAESIYLQDRGFDGSGFPDGGPVGADIPRDARILKVLKDLSEAVDEIGAPNEKSFALLEGKKAQYDPDIFDKIRKCLEVPLAEGQNSSDDDRNPTADGIDRPVDEGSGSSLPIKNKAARNISGISSFPTTETGRKASLSRKRRRHRIIAVTIASIFLTAIGSIAILYDKRSSPPLNEVSASELILQMQMAAKGDVAAASNVYGGKLLVKDGHIQVDSIPRSACIQVSWKLIKTGMLSINGLVAQRVTGTSISKQCDSQNANILAWTPYQANEKAEEE
;
A
#
# COMPACT_ATOMS: atom_id res chain seq x y z
N MET A 1 -9.76 14.68 6.19
CA MET A 1 -10.11 15.35 4.91
C MET A 1 -10.82 16.70 5.04
N THR A 2 -12.02 16.80 5.62
CA THR A 2 -12.94 17.95 5.44
C THR A 2 -12.40 19.35 5.77
N LYS A 3 -11.57 19.50 6.82
CA LYS A 3 -10.89 20.79 7.13
C LYS A 3 -9.87 21.16 6.05
N ALA A 4 -9.02 20.22 5.64
CA ALA A 4 -8.00 20.42 4.60
C ALA A 4 -8.61 20.83 3.25
N ARG A 5 -9.73 20.20 2.85
CA ARG A 5 -10.52 20.60 1.66
C ARG A 5 -10.82 22.10 1.64
N SER A 6 -11.25 22.68 2.77
CA SER A 6 -11.64 24.09 2.87
C SER A 6 -10.46 25.06 2.79
N LYS A 7 -9.24 24.58 3.03
CA LYS A 7 -7.98 25.34 2.99
C LYS A 7 -7.36 25.33 1.58
N LEU A 8 -7.42 24.18 0.90
CA LEU A 8 -6.98 24.06 -0.49
C LEU A 8 -7.75 24.98 -1.45
N THR A 9 -9.05 25.21 -1.19
CA THR A 9 -9.90 26.06 -2.04
C THR A 9 -10.00 27.53 -1.60
N SER A 10 -9.46 27.91 -0.42
CA SER A 10 -9.30 29.32 -0.04
C SER A 10 -8.05 29.92 -0.65
N ASP A 11 -6.96 29.15 -0.69
CA ASP A 11 -5.62 29.67 -0.97
C ASP A 11 -5.31 29.75 -2.49
N GLY A 12 -6.32 29.62 -3.35
CA GLY A 12 -6.23 29.77 -4.81
C GLY A 12 -5.50 28.67 -5.58
N GLN A 13 -4.63 27.89 -4.92
CA GLN A 13 -3.81 26.84 -5.54
C GLN A 13 -4.65 25.68 -6.14
N PHE A 14 -5.88 25.50 -5.68
CA PHE A 14 -6.88 24.60 -6.26
C PHE A 14 -8.18 25.37 -6.51
N PRO A 15 -8.53 25.69 -7.77
CA PRO A 15 -9.83 26.26 -8.11
C PRO A 15 -10.97 25.40 -7.57
N ARG A 16 -12.07 26.01 -7.11
CA ARG A 16 -13.23 25.28 -6.56
C ARG A 16 -13.81 24.33 -7.60
N HIS A 17 -13.59 23.03 -7.37
CA HIS A 17 -14.09 21.94 -8.19
C HIS A 17 -15.07 21.13 -7.35
N TRP A 18 -16.37 21.27 -7.63
CA TRP A 18 -17.42 20.68 -6.79
C TRP A 18 -17.30 19.14 -6.72
N GLN A 19 -16.78 18.51 -7.77
CA GLN A 19 -16.49 17.08 -7.81
C GLN A 19 -15.48 16.68 -6.73
N LEU A 20 -14.38 17.44 -6.56
CA LEU A 20 -13.40 17.21 -5.51
C LEU A 20 -14.00 17.42 -4.10
N GLU A 21 -14.88 18.40 -3.94
CA GLU A 21 -15.52 18.68 -2.65
C GLU A 21 -16.46 17.55 -2.21
N ILE A 22 -17.21 16.97 -3.15
CA ILE A 22 -18.05 15.79 -2.94
C ILE A 22 -17.18 14.54 -2.77
N ALA A 23 -16.16 14.33 -3.61
CA ALA A 23 -15.29 13.16 -3.54
C ALA A 23 -14.55 13.07 -2.20
N ALA A 24 -13.97 14.19 -1.72
CA ALA A 24 -13.31 14.26 -0.42
C ALA A 24 -14.28 14.16 0.78
N SER A 25 -15.59 14.20 0.54
CA SER A 25 -16.63 13.94 1.55
C SER A 25 -17.12 12.49 1.54
N LEU A 26 -16.94 11.77 0.43
CA LEU A 26 -17.44 10.40 0.22
C LEU A 26 -16.32 9.34 0.13
N ALA A 27 -15.06 9.75 0.00
CA ALA A 27 -13.86 8.90 -0.10
C ALA A 27 -13.81 7.71 0.88
N LEU A 28 -14.30 7.91 2.11
CA LEU A 28 -14.26 6.91 3.18
C LEU A 28 -15.58 6.12 3.36
N ILE A 29 -16.63 6.39 2.57
CA ILE A 29 -17.95 5.76 2.77
C ILE A 29 -17.91 4.23 2.61
N GLY A 30 -17.01 3.72 1.76
CA GLY A 30 -16.79 2.27 1.60
C GLY A 30 -16.20 1.59 2.83
N GLN A 31 -15.51 2.32 3.71
CA GLN A 31 -14.97 1.76 4.97
C GLN A 31 -16.11 1.36 5.94
N LEU A 32 -17.28 2.00 5.84
CA LEU A 32 -18.47 1.67 6.63
C LEU A 32 -19.10 0.31 6.25
N SER A 33 -18.66 -0.29 5.14
CA SER A 33 -19.11 -1.62 4.69
C SER A 33 -18.12 -2.75 5.03
N LEU A 34 -17.05 -2.44 5.76
CA LEU A 34 -16.04 -3.42 6.18
C LEU A 34 -16.32 -3.95 7.60
N PRO A 35 -15.81 -5.15 7.96
CA PRO A 35 -15.86 -5.63 9.34
C PRO A 35 -15.17 -4.64 10.30
N VAL A 36 -15.79 -4.38 11.46
CA VAL A 36 -15.26 -3.39 12.42
C VAL A 36 -13.94 -3.84 13.02
N GLU A 37 -13.76 -5.15 13.17
CA GLU A 37 -12.54 -5.81 13.64
C GLU A 37 -11.37 -5.51 12.69
N LEU A 38 -11.63 -5.53 11.38
CA LEU A 38 -10.65 -5.27 10.33
C LEU A 38 -10.19 -3.80 10.33
N VAL A 39 -11.14 -2.88 10.52
CA VAL A 39 -10.85 -1.44 10.66
C VAL A 39 -10.04 -1.17 11.94
N GLN A 40 -10.45 -1.74 13.08
CA GLN A 40 -9.70 -1.66 14.34
C GLN A 40 -8.28 -2.25 14.22
N LYS A 41 -8.13 -3.37 13.51
CA LYS A 41 -6.84 -4.04 13.27
C LYS A 41 -5.87 -3.16 12.47
N ARG A 42 -6.38 -2.45 11.47
CA ARG A 42 -5.64 -1.42 10.71
C ARG A 42 -5.21 -0.25 11.60
N HIS A 43 -6.12 0.35 12.37
CA HIS A 43 -5.80 1.47 13.27
C HIS A 43 -4.79 1.07 14.36
N ALA A 44 -4.87 -0.16 14.88
CA ALA A 44 -3.93 -0.69 15.85
C ALA A 44 -2.58 -1.13 15.27
N GLY A 45 -2.31 -0.91 13.97
CA GLY A 45 -1.05 -1.27 13.30
C GLY A 45 -0.73 -2.76 13.30
N ARG A 46 -1.72 -3.64 13.49
CA ARG A 46 -1.52 -5.08 13.65
C ARG A 46 -1.30 -5.76 12.29
N SER A 47 -0.54 -6.85 12.28
CA SER A 47 -0.34 -7.66 11.07
C SER A 47 -1.65 -8.29 10.60
N MET A 48 -1.88 -8.26 9.29
CA MET A 48 -3.13 -8.70 8.64
C MET A 48 -2.84 -9.80 7.61
N SER A 49 -3.77 -10.74 7.45
CA SER A 49 -3.70 -11.77 6.39
C SER A 49 -3.84 -11.15 5.00
N VAL A 50 -3.55 -11.93 3.96
CA VAL A 50 -3.74 -11.50 2.56
C VAL A 50 -5.23 -11.19 2.28
N ASP A 51 -6.15 -12.02 2.80
CA ASP A 51 -7.60 -11.82 2.64
C ASP A 51 -8.10 -10.57 3.38
N GLU A 52 -7.59 -10.31 4.58
CA GLU A 52 -7.89 -9.09 5.35
C GLU A 52 -7.40 -7.83 4.61
N GLN A 53 -6.17 -7.87 4.08
CA GLN A 53 -5.60 -6.78 3.28
C GLN A 53 -6.38 -6.56 1.98
N SER A 54 -6.76 -7.63 1.27
CA SER A 54 -7.61 -7.57 0.07
C SER A 54 -9.00 -7.00 0.40
N THR A 55 -9.56 -7.35 1.55
CA THR A 55 -10.86 -6.82 2.00
C THR A 55 -10.77 -5.32 2.29
N LEU A 56 -9.73 -4.86 2.98
CA LEU A 56 -9.45 -3.41 3.16
C LEU A 56 -9.26 -2.68 1.82
N ALA A 57 -8.54 -3.30 0.87
CA ALA A 57 -8.26 -2.72 -0.44
C ALA A 57 -9.50 -2.54 -1.32
N SER A 58 -10.61 -3.25 -1.03
CA SER A 58 -11.89 -3.11 -1.75
C SER A 58 -12.69 -1.84 -1.40
N ALA A 59 -12.32 -1.10 -0.35
CA ALA A 59 -13.07 0.08 0.10
C ALA A 59 -13.30 1.17 -0.97
N PRO A 60 -12.33 1.53 -1.85
CA PRO A 60 -12.54 2.48 -2.95
C PRO A 60 -13.57 1.97 -3.97
N GLU A 61 -13.59 0.67 -4.25
CA GLU A 61 -14.57 0.05 -5.14
C GLU A 61 -15.98 0.06 -4.54
N ILE A 62 -16.12 -0.28 -3.26
CA ILE A 62 -17.42 -0.21 -2.57
C ILE A 62 -17.93 1.23 -2.58
N ALA A 63 -17.07 2.21 -2.24
CA ALA A 63 -17.42 3.62 -2.22
C ALA A 63 -17.85 4.14 -3.61
N SER A 64 -17.14 3.75 -4.67
CA SER A 64 -17.48 4.10 -6.05
C SER A 64 -18.82 3.48 -6.49
N ASN A 65 -18.99 2.16 -6.29
CA ASN A 65 -20.20 1.43 -6.67
C ASN A 65 -21.48 1.95 -5.97
N LEU A 66 -21.36 2.47 -4.75
CA LEU A 66 -22.48 3.11 -4.03
C LEU A 66 -22.99 4.39 -4.72
N ILE A 67 -22.15 5.10 -5.48
CA ILE A 67 -22.48 6.43 -6.02
C ILE A 67 -22.47 6.54 -7.56
N THR A 68 -21.90 5.56 -8.28
CA THR A 68 -21.85 5.51 -9.76
C THR A 68 -23.22 5.73 -10.41
N ASN A 69 -24.29 5.21 -9.81
CA ASN A 69 -25.66 5.31 -10.33
C ASN A 69 -26.35 6.66 -10.04
N ILE A 70 -25.70 7.57 -9.30
CA ILE A 70 -26.26 8.89 -9.00
C ILE A 70 -25.94 9.84 -10.18
N PRO A 71 -26.95 10.46 -10.81
CA PRO A 71 -26.73 11.36 -11.95
C PRO A 71 -25.66 12.42 -11.69
N ARG A 72 -24.80 12.65 -12.68
CA ARG A 72 -23.63 13.56 -12.66
C ARG A 72 -22.45 13.13 -11.77
N LEU A 73 -22.55 12.09 -10.94
CA LEU A 73 -21.45 11.68 -10.06
C LEU A 73 -20.41 10.72 -10.68
N GLY A 74 -20.52 10.36 -11.97
CA GLY A 74 -19.57 9.43 -12.62
C GLY A 74 -18.08 9.77 -12.41
N LYS A 75 -17.68 11.03 -12.61
CA LYS A 75 -16.29 11.49 -12.38
C LYS A 75 -15.89 11.53 -10.90
N VAL A 76 -16.86 11.64 -9.98
CA VAL A 76 -16.66 11.55 -8.53
C VAL A 76 -16.42 10.08 -8.16
N ALA A 77 -17.23 9.17 -8.69
CA ALA A 77 -17.11 7.72 -8.49
C ALA A 77 -15.77 7.19 -9.03
N GLU A 78 -15.35 7.65 -10.21
CA GLU A 78 -14.03 7.41 -10.81
C GLU A 78 -12.89 7.93 -9.91
N SER A 79 -13.00 9.16 -9.41
CA SER A 79 -11.97 9.77 -8.56
C SER A 79 -11.83 9.05 -7.21
N ILE A 80 -12.94 8.54 -6.64
CA ILE A 80 -12.94 7.72 -5.43
C ILE A 80 -12.38 6.32 -5.73
N TYR A 81 -12.74 5.69 -6.85
CA TYR A 81 -12.24 4.37 -7.24
C TYR A 81 -10.71 4.34 -7.34
N LEU A 82 -10.12 5.41 -7.87
CA LEU A 82 -8.68 5.57 -8.07
C LEU A 82 -7.98 6.27 -6.89
N GLN A 83 -8.64 6.51 -5.74
CA GLN A 83 -8.08 7.31 -4.64
C GLN A 83 -6.86 6.68 -3.94
N ASP A 84 -6.69 5.36 -4.05
CA ASP A 84 -5.56 4.62 -3.49
C ASP A 84 -4.51 4.25 -4.56
N ARG A 85 -4.66 4.75 -5.79
CA ARG A 85 -3.71 4.57 -6.90
C ARG A 85 -2.48 5.47 -6.71
N GLY A 86 -1.29 4.89 -6.74
CA GLY A 86 -0.02 5.61 -6.68
C GLY A 86 0.36 6.22 -8.03
N PHE A 87 1.01 7.38 -8.01
CA PHE A 87 1.53 8.06 -9.20
C PHE A 87 2.59 7.22 -9.93
N ASP A 88 3.38 6.45 -9.18
CA ASP A 88 4.29 5.39 -9.64
C ASP A 88 3.61 4.16 -10.27
N GLY A 89 2.27 4.08 -10.25
CA GLY A 89 1.51 2.92 -10.70
C GLY A 89 1.41 1.78 -9.68
N SER A 90 1.77 2.03 -8.41
CA SER A 90 1.44 1.15 -7.29
C SER A 90 -0.02 1.30 -6.84
N GLY A 91 -0.49 0.43 -5.95
CA GLY A 91 -1.80 0.56 -5.28
C GLY A 91 -3.02 0.28 -6.17
N PHE A 92 -4.19 0.27 -5.54
CA PHE A 92 -5.46 -0.13 -6.15
C PHE A 92 -5.98 0.92 -7.15
N PRO A 93 -6.58 0.52 -8.28
CA PRO A 93 -6.69 -0.85 -8.81
C PRO A 93 -5.40 -1.31 -9.53
N ASP A 94 -5.12 -2.60 -9.46
CA ASP A 94 -4.00 -3.21 -10.20
C ASP A 94 -4.18 -3.03 -11.71
N GLY A 95 -3.12 -2.59 -12.39
CA GLY A 95 -3.17 -2.27 -13.82
C GLY A 95 -3.98 -1.01 -14.17
N GLY A 96 -4.34 -0.18 -13.19
CA GLY A 96 -4.95 1.14 -13.43
C GLY A 96 -4.00 2.16 -14.08
N PRO A 97 -4.50 3.38 -14.39
CA PRO A 97 -3.68 4.46 -14.94
C PRO A 97 -2.50 4.83 -14.04
N VAL A 98 -1.50 5.50 -14.61
CA VAL A 98 -0.24 5.88 -13.94
C VAL A 98 0.06 7.37 -14.17
N GLY A 99 0.87 7.97 -13.30
CA GLY A 99 1.34 9.36 -13.46
C GLY A 99 0.21 10.37 -13.71
N ALA A 100 0.34 11.11 -14.81
CA ALA A 100 -0.61 12.15 -15.21
C ALA A 100 -1.96 11.63 -15.72
N ASP A 101 -2.05 10.35 -16.12
CA ASP A 101 -3.28 9.73 -16.63
C ASP A 101 -4.29 9.45 -15.50
N ILE A 102 -3.81 9.39 -14.25
CA ILE A 102 -4.68 9.32 -13.07
C ILE A 102 -5.46 10.64 -12.98
N PRO A 103 -6.81 10.63 -12.82
CA PRO A 103 -7.59 11.85 -12.66
C PRO A 103 -7.05 12.76 -11.56
N ARG A 104 -6.99 14.07 -11.83
CA ARG A 104 -6.38 15.06 -10.93
C ARG A 104 -6.99 15.02 -9.51
N ASP A 105 -8.29 14.80 -9.41
CA ASP A 105 -8.98 14.72 -8.13
C ASP A 105 -8.60 13.45 -7.36
N ALA A 106 -8.40 12.31 -8.02
CA ALA A 106 -7.87 11.09 -7.39
C ALA A 106 -6.46 11.29 -6.84
N ARG A 107 -5.57 11.95 -7.59
CA ARG A 107 -4.21 12.31 -7.11
C ARG A 107 -4.25 13.20 -5.86
N ILE A 108 -5.19 14.14 -5.79
CA ILE A 108 -5.41 14.98 -4.59
C ILE A 108 -5.94 14.13 -3.43
N LEU A 109 -6.90 13.22 -3.68
CA LEU A 109 -7.47 12.34 -2.67
C LEU A 109 -6.40 11.41 -2.06
N LYS A 110 -5.50 10.83 -2.86
CA LYS A 110 -4.39 10.00 -2.37
C LYS A 110 -3.56 10.71 -1.31
N VAL A 111 -3.11 11.94 -1.59
CA VAL A 111 -2.34 12.76 -0.63
C VAL A 111 -3.21 13.14 0.58
N LEU A 112 -4.44 13.60 0.38
CA LEU A 112 -5.35 13.98 1.47
C LEU A 112 -5.77 12.81 2.37
N LYS A 113 -5.77 11.59 1.85
CA LYS A 113 -6.11 10.35 2.56
C LYS A 113 -4.94 9.89 3.40
N ASP A 114 -3.78 9.66 2.79
CA ASP A 114 -2.55 9.26 3.48
C ASP A 114 -2.16 10.31 4.54
N LEU A 115 -2.29 11.61 4.26
CA LEU A 115 -2.04 12.68 5.23
C LEU A 115 -3.04 12.65 6.40
N SER A 116 -4.28 12.19 6.20
CA SER A 116 -5.23 11.97 7.30
C SER A 116 -5.04 10.65 8.05
N GLU A 117 -4.30 9.68 7.48
CA GLU A 117 -3.80 8.50 8.19
C GLU A 117 -2.48 8.81 8.94
N ALA A 118 -1.83 9.96 8.68
CA ALA A 118 -0.53 10.38 9.23
C ALA A 118 -0.59 11.64 10.14
N VAL A 119 -1.79 12.05 10.59
CA VAL A 119 -2.01 13.13 11.56
C VAL A 119 -2.57 12.51 12.83
N ASP A 120 -1.96 12.84 13.98
CA ASP A 120 -2.43 12.43 15.31
C ASP A 120 -3.88 12.86 15.54
N GLU A 121 -4.66 12.11 16.34
CA GLU A 121 -6.13 12.25 16.44
C GLU A 121 -6.65 13.67 16.81
N ILE A 122 -5.80 14.49 17.44
CA ILE A 122 -6.09 15.86 17.91
C ILE A 122 -5.36 16.92 17.05
N GLY A 123 -4.48 16.50 16.14
CA GLY A 123 -3.51 17.35 15.45
C GLY A 123 -4.02 18.09 14.20
N ALA A 124 -3.15 18.97 13.70
CA ALA A 124 -3.19 19.52 12.35
C ALA A 124 -1.98 19.00 11.54
N PRO A 125 -2.06 18.94 10.19
CA PRO A 125 -0.91 18.59 9.37
C PRO A 125 0.28 19.51 9.65
N ASN A 126 1.42 18.92 9.95
CA ASN A 126 2.66 19.58 10.33
C ASN A 126 3.84 18.84 9.70
N GLU A 127 5.05 19.35 9.91
CA GLU A 127 6.28 18.79 9.34
C GLU A 127 6.44 17.28 9.58
N LYS A 128 6.08 16.77 10.76
CA LYS A 128 6.17 15.33 11.08
C LYS A 128 5.21 14.51 10.22
N SER A 129 3.97 14.96 10.06
CA SER A 129 2.97 14.30 9.20
C SER A 129 3.42 14.29 7.74
N PHE A 130 4.02 15.37 7.23
CA PHE A 130 4.58 15.38 5.87
C PHE A 130 5.84 14.52 5.73
N ALA A 131 6.71 14.47 6.75
CA ALA A 131 7.88 13.60 6.77
C ALA A 131 7.51 12.09 6.76
N LEU A 132 6.40 11.70 7.38
CA LEU A 132 5.86 10.34 7.27
C LEU A 132 5.42 10.00 5.84
N LEU A 133 4.96 10.99 5.06
CA LEU A 133 4.60 10.80 3.65
C LEU A 133 5.82 10.80 2.71
N GLU A 134 6.92 11.51 3.04
CA GLU A 134 8.14 11.51 2.20
C GLU A 134 8.71 10.09 1.97
N GLY A 135 8.54 9.17 2.93
CA GLY A 135 8.88 7.74 2.77
C GLY A 135 8.10 7.02 1.65
N LYS A 136 7.05 7.63 1.11
CA LYS A 136 6.22 7.14 -0.01
C LYS A 136 6.17 8.14 -1.19
N LYS A 137 7.09 9.11 -1.28
CA LYS A 137 6.99 10.26 -2.21
C LYS A 137 6.62 9.89 -3.67
N ALA A 138 7.12 8.76 -4.17
CA ALA A 138 6.83 8.23 -5.52
C ALA A 138 5.34 7.90 -5.78
N GLN A 139 4.56 7.62 -4.73
CA GLN A 139 3.11 7.39 -4.85
C GLN A 139 2.32 8.67 -5.08
N TYR A 140 2.92 9.84 -4.92
CA TYR A 140 2.24 11.13 -5.05
C TYR A 140 2.70 11.89 -6.29
N ASP A 141 1.77 12.61 -6.91
CA ASP A 141 2.09 13.64 -7.89
C ASP A 141 2.88 14.76 -7.17
N PRO A 142 4.12 15.08 -7.60
CA PRO A 142 4.97 16.04 -6.88
C PRO A 142 4.38 17.46 -6.90
N ASP A 143 3.79 17.83 -8.04
CA ASP A 143 3.18 19.13 -8.29
C ASP A 143 1.94 19.35 -7.40
N ILE A 144 1.23 18.27 -7.05
CA ILE A 144 0.09 18.28 -6.14
C ILE A 144 0.55 18.17 -4.68
N PHE A 145 1.54 17.32 -4.38
CA PHE A 145 2.10 17.13 -3.05
C PHE A 145 2.66 18.45 -2.48
N ASP A 146 3.50 19.15 -3.23
CA ASP A 146 4.12 20.40 -2.77
C ASP A 146 3.09 21.53 -2.58
N LYS A 147 2.06 21.59 -3.43
CA LYS A 147 0.95 22.56 -3.30
C LYS A 147 0.07 22.25 -2.08
N ILE A 148 -0.21 20.97 -1.81
CA ILE A 148 -0.94 20.53 -0.62
C ILE A 148 -0.12 20.82 0.65
N ARG A 149 1.18 20.50 0.65
CA ARG A 149 2.11 20.82 1.75
C ARG A 149 2.08 22.31 2.06
N LYS A 150 2.31 23.17 1.06
CA LYS A 150 2.28 24.64 1.18
C LYS A 150 0.94 25.20 1.69
N CYS A 151 -0.19 24.54 1.45
CA CYS A 151 -1.50 24.96 1.99
C CYS A 151 -1.76 24.48 3.42
N LEU A 152 -1.28 23.28 3.78
CA LEU A 152 -1.77 22.56 4.97
C LEU A 152 -0.74 22.43 6.09
N GLU A 153 0.56 22.55 5.81
CA GLU A 153 1.62 22.44 6.79
C GLU A 153 1.58 23.63 7.75
N VAL A 154 1.13 23.37 8.98
CA VAL A 154 1.17 24.34 10.08
C VAL A 154 2.50 24.16 10.82
N PRO A 155 3.26 25.24 11.07
CA PRO A 155 4.42 25.18 11.95
C PRO A 155 4.02 24.63 13.32
N LEU A 156 4.85 23.76 13.89
CA LEU A 156 4.67 23.34 15.28
C LEU A 156 4.83 24.58 16.16
N ALA A 157 3.79 24.91 16.93
CA ALA A 157 3.91 25.94 17.96
C ALA A 157 4.89 25.45 19.02
N GLU A 158 6.07 26.06 19.07
CA GLU A 158 7.05 25.77 20.12
C GLU A 158 6.41 26.08 21.48
N GLY A 159 6.61 25.16 22.43
CA GLY A 159 6.00 25.27 23.76
C GLY A 159 6.45 26.55 24.45
N GLN A 160 5.53 27.19 25.19
CA GLN A 160 5.84 28.37 25.98
C GLN A 160 7.01 28.07 26.93
N ASN A 161 8.14 28.76 26.76
CA ASN A 161 9.19 28.76 27.76
C ASN A 161 8.62 29.35 29.05
N SER A 162 8.46 28.52 30.09
CA SER A 162 8.09 28.96 31.43
C SER A 162 9.28 29.66 32.09
N SER A 163 9.48 30.93 31.74
CA SER A 163 10.50 31.81 32.30
C SER A 163 9.89 32.98 33.07
N ASP A 164 9.07 32.66 34.06
CA ASP A 164 8.91 33.48 35.27
C ASP A 164 10.09 33.05 36.17
N ASP A 165 11.22 33.75 36.26
CA ASP A 165 11.46 35.16 36.61
C ASP A 165 10.93 35.56 38.00
N ASP A 166 11.80 36.21 38.77
CA ASP A 166 11.61 36.43 40.20
C ASP A 166 10.53 37.49 40.49
N ARG A 167 9.55 37.15 41.35
CA ARG A 167 8.85 38.14 42.21
C ARG A 167 8.09 37.54 43.40
N ASN A 168 8.79 37.45 44.52
CA ASN A 168 8.18 37.49 45.86
C ASN A 168 7.56 38.89 46.10
N PRO A 169 6.36 39.01 46.69
CA PRO A 169 6.36 39.55 48.05
C PRO A 169 5.29 38.97 49.02
N THR A 170 5.75 38.80 50.27
CA THR A 170 5.03 39.00 51.55
C THR A 170 3.83 38.12 51.94
N ALA A 171 4.05 37.43 53.05
CA ALA A 171 3.12 36.65 53.85
C ALA A 171 2.01 37.46 54.56
N ASP A 172 0.86 36.80 54.70
CA ASP A 172 0.01 36.65 55.90
C ASP A 172 -0.86 35.38 55.67
N GLY A 173 -1.45 34.69 56.64
CA GLY A 173 -1.40 34.80 58.09
C GLY A 173 -2.51 33.94 58.74
N ILE A 174 -2.22 33.30 59.87
CA ILE A 174 -3.16 32.72 60.87
C ILE A 174 -3.76 31.30 60.65
N ASP A 175 -3.56 30.50 61.71
CA ASP A 175 -4.24 29.31 62.26
C ASP A 175 -4.07 27.83 61.79
N ARG A 176 -4.42 26.96 62.75
CA ARG A 176 -4.21 25.50 62.90
C ARG A 176 -5.61 24.79 63.03
N PRO A 177 -5.80 23.53 63.52
CA PRO A 177 -4.84 22.49 63.94
C PRO A 177 -5.14 21.01 63.55
N VAL A 178 -4.15 20.12 63.79
CA VAL A 178 -4.31 18.67 64.16
C VAL A 178 -4.81 17.74 63.00
N ASP A 179 -4.38 16.48 62.82
CA ASP A 179 -3.86 15.48 63.78
C ASP A 179 -2.72 14.54 63.27
N GLU A 180 -2.27 13.65 64.16
CA GLU A 180 -1.39 12.46 64.11
C GLU A 180 -0.91 11.80 62.78
N GLY A 181 0.31 11.22 62.84
CA GLY A 181 0.38 9.74 62.75
C GLY A 181 1.18 9.03 61.64
N SER A 182 2.51 9.15 61.63
CA SER A 182 3.56 8.15 61.21
C SER A 182 3.17 6.84 60.45
N GLY A 183 3.89 6.36 59.43
CA GLY A 183 5.20 6.78 58.90
C GLY A 183 5.95 5.65 58.14
N SER A 184 7.30 5.71 58.16
CA SER A 184 8.26 4.85 57.41
C SER A 184 8.36 5.16 55.88
N SER A 185 9.51 5.08 55.19
CA SER A 185 10.88 4.65 55.56
C SER A 185 11.96 5.55 54.89
N LEU A 186 13.14 5.65 55.51
CA LEU A 186 14.29 6.43 55.02
C LEU A 186 15.19 5.67 54.02
N PRO A 187 15.82 6.38 53.07
CA PRO A 187 17.09 5.97 52.47
C PRO A 187 18.20 7.03 52.64
N ILE A 188 19.33 6.69 53.27
CA ILE A 188 20.51 7.59 53.36
C ILE A 188 21.80 6.86 52.95
N LYS A 189 22.59 7.52 52.09
CA LYS A 189 23.85 7.03 51.49
C LYS A 189 25.07 7.31 52.39
N ASN A 190 26.11 6.49 52.28
CA ASN A 190 27.53 6.74 52.60
C ASN A 190 28.37 5.54 52.05
N LYS A 191 29.66 5.61 51.67
CA LYS A 191 30.66 6.69 51.69
C LYS A 191 31.81 6.46 50.67
N ALA A 192 32.26 7.54 50.03
CA ALA A 192 33.64 7.95 49.70
C ALA A 192 34.79 6.96 49.31
N ALA A 193 35.29 7.15 48.07
CA ALA A 193 36.67 7.60 47.69
C ALA A 193 37.91 6.66 47.58
N ARG A 194 38.84 7.09 46.69
CA ARG A 194 40.21 6.58 46.34
C ARG A 194 40.21 5.38 45.36
N ASN A 195 41.16 5.14 44.43
CA ASN A 195 42.35 5.83 43.87
C ASN A 195 42.74 5.13 42.49
N ILE A 196 43.79 5.41 41.66
CA ILE A 196 45.01 6.26 41.74
C ILE A 196 45.34 7.05 40.42
N SER A 197 46.32 6.66 39.58
CA SER A 197 46.92 7.47 38.47
C SER A 197 47.71 6.69 37.39
N GLY A 198 47.88 7.24 36.18
CA GLY A 198 48.87 6.85 35.14
C GLY A 198 48.44 7.29 33.71
N ILE A 199 49.05 8.22 32.95
CA ILE A 199 50.45 8.41 32.43
C ILE A 199 50.79 7.44 31.27
N SER A 200 51.28 7.83 30.07
CA SER A 200 51.27 9.12 29.30
C SER A 200 51.76 8.91 27.84
N SER A 201 51.57 9.93 26.97
CA SER A 201 52.45 10.36 25.83
C SER A 201 52.86 9.43 24.66
N PHE A 202 52.69 9.92 23.43
CA PHE A 202 53.37 9.49 22.18
C PHE A 202 54.88 9.83 22.18
N PRO A 203 55.67 9.31 21.21
CA PRO A 203 56.06 10.19 20.08
C PRO A 203 56.07 9.51 18.70
N THR A 204 56.26 10.32 17.65
CA THR A 204 56.41 9.92 16.23
C THR A 204 57.88 9.93 15.79
N THR A 205 58.18 9.33 14.63
CA THR A 205 59.30 9.78 13.76
C THR A 205 59.12 9.30 12.32
N GLU A 206 59.75 10.00 11.37
CA GLU A 206 59.65 9.78 9.93
C GLU A 206 61.05 9.53 9.32
N THR A 207 61.18 8.63 8.34
CA THR A 207 62.09 8.69 7.16
C THR A 207 62.14 7.31 6.46
N GLY A 208 62.43 7.25 5.14
CA GLY A 208 62.62 5.96 4.45
C GLY A 208 62.23 5.89 2.96
N ARG A 209 62.47 6.93 2.15
CA ARG A 209 62.07 6.98 0.74
C ARG A 209 63.10 6.29 -0.19
N LYS A 210 62.60 5.61 -1.24
CA LYS A 210 63.31 5.01 -2.42
C LYS A 210 63.80 3.55 -2.31
N ALA A 211 62.93 2.58 -2.65
CA ALA A 211 63.33 1.29 -3.25
C ALA A 211 62.19 0.60 -4.03
N SER A 212 62.52 -0.30 -4.96
CA SER A 212 61.63 -1.34 -5.55
C SER A 212 60.51 -0.96 -6.56
N LEU A 213 60.66 0.10 -7.36
CA LEU A 213 59.69 0.45 -8.44
C LEU A 213 59.47 -0.61 -9.55
N SER A 214 60.20 -1.74 -9.55
CA SER A 214 60.14 -2.79 -10.58
C SER A 214 59.25 -4.00 -10.26
N ARG A 215 58.79 -4.22 -9.01
CA ARG A 215 58.15 -5.49 -8.60
C ARG A 215 56.62 -5.51 -8.61
N LYS A 216 55.93 -4.37 -8.75
CA LYS A 216 54.46 -4.26 -8.57
C LYS A 216 53.61 -4.65 -9.79
N ARG A 217 54.11 -4.52 -11.02
CA ARG A 217 53.31 -4.74 -12.25
C ARG A 217 53.04 -6.20 -12.65
N ARG A 218 53.80 -7.20 -12.16
CA ARG A 218 53.56 -8.63 -12.54
C ARG A 218 52.55 -9.37 -11.65
N ARG A 219 52.33 -8.98 -10.39
CA ARG A 219 51.41 -9.72 -9.48
C ARG A 219 49.92 -9.52 -9.79
N HIS A 220 49.50 -8.31 -10.17
CA HIS A 220 48.07 -8.03 -10.40
C HIS A 220 47.46 -8.79 -11.60
N ARG A 221 48.24 -9.13 -12.64
CA ARG A 221 47.72 -9.90 -13.80
C ARG A 221 47.38 -11.35 -13.47
N ILE A 222 47.99 -11.96 -12.45
CA ILE A 222 47.72 -13.37 -12.10
C ILE A 222 46.45 -13.46 -11.23
N ILE A 223 46.29 -12.55 -10.27
CA ILE A 223 45.14 -12.51 -9.35
C ILE A 223 43.83 -12.19 -10.09
N ALA A 224 43.88 -11.33 -11.11
CA ALA A 224 42.69 -10.99 -11.91
C ALA A 224 42.09 -12.18 -12.67
N VAL A 225 42.93 -13.11 -13.15
CA VAL A 225 42.48 -14.27 -13.94
C VAL A 225 41.79 -15.32 -13.07
N THR A 226 42.33 -15.60 -11.88
CA THR A 226 41.75 -16.63 -10.98
C THR A 226 40.39 -16.25 -10.41
N ILE A 227 40.14 -14.95 -10.19
CA ILE A 227 38.84 -14.47 -9.68
C ILE A 227 37.76 -14.57 -10.77
N ALA A 228 38.09 -14.21 -12.02
CA ALA A 228 37.14 -14.29 -13.14
C ALA A 228 36.62 -15.72 -13.39
N SER A 229 37.49 -16.74 -13.27
CA SER A 229 37.11 -18.14 -13.41
C SER A 229 36.08 -18.60 -12.37
N ILE A 230 36.21 -18.14 -11.12
CA ILE A 230 35.31 -18.52 -10.01
C ILE A 230 33.94 -17.85 -10.17
N PHE A 231 33.88 -16.60 -10.63
CA PHE A 231 32.60 -15.94 -10.90
C PHE A 231 31.83 -16.58 -12.05
N LEU A 232 32.49 -16.97 -13.14
CA LEU A 232 31.82 -17.62 -14.27
C LEU A 232 31.22 -18.98 -13.92
N THR A 233 31.91 -19.81 -13.11
CA THR A 233 31.35 -21.09 -12.65
C THR A 233 30.25 -20.89 -11.61
N ALA A 234 30.41 -19.94 -10.66
CA ALA A 234 29.38 -19.64 -9.67
C ALA A 234 28.07 -19.16 -10.31
N ILE A 235 28.12 -18.24 -11.29
CA ILE A 235 26.93 -17.73 -11.99
C ILE A 235 26.21 -18.85 -12.74
N GLY A 236 26.95 -19.72 -13.45
CA GLY A 236 26.39 -20.88 -14.13
C GLY A 236 25.74 -21.88 -13.17
N SER A 237 26.37 -22.17 -12.02
CA SER A 237 25.82 -23.07 -11.00
C SER A 237 24.55 -22.53 -10.33
N ILE A 238 24.47 -21.21 -10.10
CA ILE A 238 23.27 -20.57 -9.52
C ILE A 238 22.10 -20.66 -10.49
N ALA A 239 22.30 -20.40 -11.79
CA ALA A 239 21.24 -20.51 -12.80
C ALA A 239 20.68 -21.95 -12.90
N ILE A 240 21.55 -22.96 -12.93
CA ILE A 240 21.15 -24.37 -13.06
C ILE A 240 20.44 -24.90 -11.80
N LEU A 241 20.70 -24.32 -10.62
CA LEU A 241 19.96 -24.65 -9.39
C LEU A 241 18.61 -23.92 -9.27
N TYR A 242 18.43 -22.76 -9.90
CA TYR A 242 17.15 -22.05 -9.94
C TYR A 242 16.15 -22.64 -10.95
N ASP A 243 16.62 -23.23 -12.05
CA ASP A 243 15.75 -23.86 -13.06
C ASP A 243 15.14 -25.20 -12.58
N LYS A 244 15.55 -25.73 -11.41
CA LYS A 244 14.97 -26.96 -10.84
C LYS A 244 13.60 -26.72 -10.16
N ARG A 245 12.74 -26.00 -10.86
CA ARG A 245 11.26 -26.08 -10.83
C ARG A 245 10.67 -26.49 -9.49
N SER A 246 10.78 -25.59 -8.50
CA SER A 246 9.83 -25.57 -7.39
C SER A 246 8.45 -25.27 -7.94
N SER A 247 7.70 -26.32 -8.31
CA SER A 247 6.27 -26.20 -8.59
C SER A 247 5.62 -25.44 -7.44
N PRO A 248 4.84 -24.37 -7.69
CA PRO A 248 4.16 -23.68 -6.61
C PRO A 248 3.27 -24.67 -5.85
N PRO A 249 3.07 -24.49 -4.53
CA PRO A 249 2.10 -25.29 -3.80
C PRO A 249 0.74 -25.17 -4.48
N LEU A 250 -0.04 -26.25 -4.50
CA LEU A 250 -1.28 -26.40 -5.29
C LEU A 250 -2.35 -25.30 -5.09
N ASN A 251 -2.17 -24.43 -4.09
CA ASN A 251 -3.07 -23.33 -3.75
C ASN A 251 -2.63 -21.95 -4.30
N GLU A 252 -1.42 -21.80 -4.86
CA GLU A 252 -0.91 -20.54 -5.44
C GLU A 252 -0.96 -20.49 -6.98
N VAL A 253 -1.75 -21.37 -7.61
CA VAL A 253 -2.04 -21.29 -9.03
C VAL A 253 -2.79 -19.98 -9.34
N SER A 254 -2.23 -19.14 -10.20
CA SER A 254 -2.75 -17.78 -10.43
C SER A 254 -4.05 -17.76 -11.25
N ALA A 255 -4.99 -16.90 -10.85
CA ALA A 255 -6.24 -16.71 -11.59
C ALA A 255 -6.02 -16.13 -13.00
N SER A 256 -4.93 -15.36 -13.19
CA SER A 256 -4.48 -14.83 -14.48
C SER A 256 -4.22 -15.93 -15.50
N GLU A 257 -3.65 -17.06 -15.07
CA GLU A 257 -3.40 -18.21 -15.94
C GLU A 257 -4.72 -18.90 -16.34
N LEU A 258 -5.69 -19.03 -15.41
CA LEU A 258 -7.01 -19.55 -15.76
C LEU A 258 -7.76 -18.61 -16.74
N ILE A 259 -7.67 -17.29 -16.54
CA ILE A 259 -8.21 -16.29 -17.49
C ILE A 259 -7.60 -16.52 -18.88
N LEU A 260 -6.28 -16.70 -18.97
CA LEU A 260 -5.57 -16.92 -20.23
C LEU A 260 -6.01 -18.24 -20.89
N GLN A 261 -6.10 -19.34 -20.12
CA GLN A 261 -6.63 -20.61 -20.61
C GLN A 261 -8.05 -20.47 -21.17
N MET A 262 -8.96 -19.80 -20.46
CA MET A 262 -10.34 -19.60 -20.92
C MET A 262 -10.40 -18.71 -22.19
N GLN A 263 -9.49 -17.74 -22.34
CA GLN A 263 -9.41 -16.89 -23.54
C GLN A 263 -8.78 -17.60 -24.75
N MET A 264 -7.78 -18.48 -24.55
CA MET A 264 -7.24 -19.35 -25.60
C MET A 264 -8.26 -20.41 -26.05
N ALA A 265 -8.96 -21.01 -25.08
CA ALA A 265 -10.05 -21.96 -25.33
C ALA A 265 -11.20 -21.31 -26.13
N ALA A 266 -11.55 -20.06 -25.83
CA ALA A 266 -12.54 -19.29 -26.56
C ALA A 266 -12.17 -19.00 -28.03
N LYS A 267 -10.87 -18.89 -28.34
CA LYS A 267 -10.36 -18.71 -29.71
C LYS A 267 -10.22 -20.01 -30.50
N GLY A 268 -10.34 -21.17 -29.84
CA GLY A 268 -10.05 -22.48 -30.40
C GLY A 268 -8.56 -22.86 -30.41
N ASP A 269 -7.67 -22.01 -29.88
CA ASP A 269 -6.21 -22.24 -29.88
C ASP A 269 -5.81 -23.43 -28.99
N VAL A 270 -6.49 -23.65 -27.86
CA VAL A 270 -6.15 -24.71 -26.89
C VAL A 270 -7.39 -25.33 -26.25
N ALA A 271 -7.66 -26.61 -26.56
CA ALA A 271 -8.66 -27.44 -25.88
C ALA A 271 -8.00 -28.29 -24.77
N ALA A 272 -7.54 -27.65 -23.69
CA ALA A 272 -6.97 -28.35 -22.54
C ALA A 272 -8.07 -29.12 -21.79
N ALA A 273 -7.94 -30.44 -21.65
CA ALA A 273 -8.95 -31.27 -20.96
C ALA A 273 -9.06 -30.99 -19.44
N SER A 274 -8.03 -30.35 -18.86
CA SER A 274 -7.95 -29.95 -17.45
C SER A 274 -7.49 -28.50 -17.36
N ASN A 275 -8.08 -27.74 -16.45
CA ASN A 275 -7.64 -26.39 -16.11
C ASN A 275 -6.49 -26.42 -15.09
N VAL A 276 -5.85 -25.27 -14.86
CA VAL A 276 -4.70 -25.14 -13.95
C VAL A 276 -4.93 -25.55 -12.48
N TYR A 277 -6.17 -25.59 -12.00
CA TYR A 277 -6.51 -26.09 -10.66
C TYR A 277 -6.78 -27.62 -10.61
N GLY A 278 -6.56 -28.33 -11.72
CA GLY A 278 -6.78 -29.78 -11.84
C GLY A 278 -8.25 -30.18 -12.07
N GLY A 279 -9.17 -29.22 -12.13
CA GLY A 279 -10.53 -29.44 -12.61
C GLY A 279 -10.60 -29.59 -14.12
N LYS A 280 -11.80 -29.86 -14.65
CA LYS A 280 -12.01 -29.94 -16.10
C LYS A 280 -12.08 -28.56 -16.73
N LEU A 281 -11.77 -28.50 -18.02
CA LEU A 281 -12.13 -27.41 -18.92
C LEU A 281 -12.82 -28.02 -20.14
N LEU A 282 -13.98 -27.49 -20.48
CA LEU A 282 -14.86 -27.98 -21.54
C LEU A 282 -15.22 -26.81 -22.46
N VAL A 283 -15.02 -27.00 -23.77
CA VAL A 283 -15.44 -26.06 -24.79
C VAL A 283 -16.50 -26.73 -25.66
N LYS A 284 -17.65 -26.08 -25.83
CA LYS A 284 -18.71 -26.55 -26.72
C LYS A 284 -19.44 -25.35 -27.32
N ASP A 285 -19.55 -25.29 -28.64
CA ASP A 285 -20.35 -24.29 -29.37
C ASP A 285 -20.03 -22.83 -28.97
N GLY A 286 -18.77 -22.53 -28.67
CA GLY A 286 -18.31 -21.21 -28.20
C GLY A 286 -18.57 -20.92 -26.71
N HIS A 287 -19.12 -21.87 -25.95
CA HIS A 287 -19.27 -21.81 -24.50
C HIS A 287 -18.12 -22.55 -23.80
N ILE A 288 -17.52 -21.91 -22.79
CA ILE A 288 -16.38 -22.42 -22.02
C ILE A 288 -16.86 -22.68 -20.58
N GLN A 289 -16.85 -23.93 -20.15
CA GLN A 289 -17.15 -24.33 -18.78
C GLN A 289 -15.90 -24.88 -18.08
N VAL A 290 -15.68 -24.45 -16.85
CA VAL A 290 -14.53 -24.81 -16.02
C VAL A 290 -15.01 -25.20 -14.63
N ASP A 291 -14.55 -26.34 -14.09
CA ASP A 291 -14.87 -26.79 -12.73
C ASP A 291 -13.67 -26.73 -11.76
N SER A 292 -13.94 -27.03 -10.49
CA SER A 292 -12.95 -27.15 -9.41
C SER A 292 -12.18 -25.87 -9.05
N ILE A 293 -12.80 -24.70 -9.23
CA ILE A 293 -12.14 -23.39 -9.06
C ILE A 293 -12.17 -22.93 -7.59
N PRO A 294 -11.02 -22.61 -6.95
CA PRO A 294 -10.99 -22.03 -5.60
C PRO A 294 -11.75 -20.70 -5.48
N ARG A 295 -12.28 -20.37 -4.30
CA ARG A 295 -13.06 -19.14 -4.06
C ARG A 295 -12.35 -17.86 -4.53
N SER A 296 -11.07 -17.70 -4.17
CA SER A 296 -10.24 -16.55 -4.54
C SER A 296 -10.12 -16.40 -6.06
N ALA A 297 -9.81 -17.49 -6.75
CA ALA A 297 -9.73 -17.54 -8.21
C ALA A 297 -11.10 -17.28 -8.86
N CYS A 298 -12.18 -17.89 -8.37
CA CYS A 298 -13.53 -17.70 -8.87
C CYS A 298 -13.91 -16.22 -8.93
N ILE A 299 -13.63 -15.47 -7.86
CA ILE A 299 -13.90 -14.03 -7.79
C ILE A 299 -13.08 -13.27 -8.84
N GLN A 300 -11.75 -13.48 -8.89
CA GLN A 300 -10.85 -12.77 -9.81
C GLN A 300 -11.15 -13.05 -11.29
N VAL A 301 -11.36 -14.32 -11.66
CA VAL A 301 -11.71 -14.72 -13.04
C VAL A 301 -13.08 -14.14 -13.44
N SER A 302 -14.06 -14.16 -12.52
CA SER A 302 -15.38 -13.59 -12.77
C SER A 302 -15.32 -12.09 -13.09
N TRP A 303 -14.55 -11.31 -12.31
CA TRP A 303 -14.36 -9.88 -12.53
C TRP A 303 -13.75 -9.53 -13.89
N LYS A 304 -12.86 -10.39 -14.41
CA LYS A 304 -12.25 -10.18 -15.72
C LYS A 304 -13.20 -10.55 -16.86
N LEU A 305 -13.82 -11.73 -16.80
CA LEU A 305 -14.57 -12.30 -17.92
C LEU A 305 -15.98 -11.71 -18.12
N ILE A 306 -16.61 -11.20 -17.06
CA ILE A 306 -17.98 -10.65 -17.14
C ILE A 306 -18.09 -9.36 -17.98
N LYS A 307 -16.97 -8.67 -18.22
CA LYS A 307 -16.89 -7.51 -19.13
C LYS A 307 -16.76 -7.92 -20.60
N THR A 308 -16.36 -9.16 -20.87
CA THR A 308 -16.02 -9.68 -22.21
C THR A 308 -16.97 -10.78 -22.69
N GLY A 309 -18.02 -11.11 -21.92
CA GLY A 309 -19.02 -12.09 -22.32
C GLY A 309 -20.07 -12.36 -21.25
N MET A 310 -21.06 -13.18 -21.58
CA MET A 310 -22.06 -13.66 -20.63
C MET A 310 -21.40 -14.67 -19.67
N LEU A 311 -21.46 -14.38 -18.36
CA LEU A 311 -20.91 -15.22 -17.31
C LEU A 311 -22.01 -15.81 -16.41
N SER A 312 -21.85 -17.09 -16.09
CA SER A 312 -22.61 -17.82 -15.07
C SER A 312 -21.65 -18.40 -14.03
N ILE A 313 -22.03 -18.28 -12.75
CA ILE A 313 -21.26 -18.77 -11.60
C ILE A 313 -22.13 -19.81 -10.89
N ASN A 314 -21.64 -21.03 -10.75
CA ASN A 314 -22.36 -22.16 -10.14
C ASN A 314 -23.79 -22.36 -10.73
N GLY A 315 -23.95 -22.11 -12.04
CA GLY A 315 -25.23 -22.21 -12.76
C GLY A 315 -26.11 -20.95 -12.72
N LEU A 316 -25.75 -19.93 -11.94
CA LEU A 316 -26.48 -18.66 -11.84
C LEU A 316 -25.90 -17.61 -12.79
N VAL A 317 -26.71 -17.14 -13.74
CA VAL A 317 -26.38 -15.97 -14.59
C VAL A 317 -26.52 -14.68 -13.77
N ALA A 318 -25.48 -13.84 -13.77
CA ALA A 318 -25.43 -12.64 -12.94
C ALA A 318 -26.29 -11.47 -13.51
N GLN A 319 -27.60 -11.47 -13.22
CA GLN A 319 -28.52 -10.39 -13.63
C GLN A 319 -28.17 -8.99 -13.09
N ARG A 320 -27.35 -8.90 -12.03
CA ARG A 320 -26.71 -7.67 -11.55
C ARG A 320 -25.28 -7.97 -11.15
N VAL A 321 -24.34 -7.15 -11.62
CA VAL A 321 -22.90 -7.30 -11.36
C VAL A 321 -22.49 -6.36 -10.23
N THR A 322 -22.10 -6.91 -9.07
CA THR A 322 -21.57 -6.15 -7.93
C THR A 322 -20.52 -6.97 -7.16
N GLY A 323 -19.63 -6.28 -6.44
CA GLY A 323 -18.69 -6.85 -5.46
C GLY A 323 -19.30 -7.98 -4.62
N THR A 324 -20.45 -7.68 -4.02
CA THR A 324 -21.19 -8.58 -3.13
C THR A 324 -21.94 -9.70 -3.83
N SER A 325 -22.34 -9.55 -5.10
CA SER A 325 -23.04 -10.61 -5.85
C SER A 325 -22.06 -11.71 -6.28
N ILE A 326 -20.93 -11.33 -6.90
CA ILE A 326 -19.88 -12.28 -7.31
C ILE A 326 -19.28 -12.98 -6.10
N SER A 327 -18.95 -12.24 -5.02
CA SER A 327 -18.38 -12.84 -3.80
C SER A 327 -19.32 -13.85 -3.12
N LYS A 328 -20.64 -13.65 -3.18
CA LYS A 328 -21.65 -14.61 -2.70
C LYS A 328 -21.83 -15.81 -3.63
N GLN A 329 -21.80 -15.60 -4.95
CA GLN A 329 -21.94 -16.69 -5.92
C GLN A 329 -20.72 -17.62 -5.93
N CYS A 330 -19.52 -17.10 -5.65
CA CYS A 330 -18.29 -17.87 -5.48
C CYS A 330 -18.12 -18.52 -4.09
N ASP A 331 -19.12 -18.43 -3.20
CA ASP A 331 -19.09 -18.93 -1.82
C ASP A 331 -19.76 -20.32 -1.68
N SER A 332 -19.40 -21.25 -2.58
CA SER A 332 -19.84 -22.65 -2.48
C SER A 332 -18.98 -23.43 -1.47
N GLN A 333 -19.62 -24.36 -0.73
CA GLN A 333 -18.91 -25.31 0.14
C GLN A 333 -18.05 -26.31 -0.64
N ASN A 334 -18.38 -26.52 -1.91
CA ASN A 334 -17.57 -27.25 -2.88
C ASN A 334 -16.73 -26.26 -3.71
N ALA A 335 -15.76 -26.76 -4.48
CA ALA A 335 -15.07 -25.91 -5.45
C ALA A 335 -16.01 -25.42 -6.58
N ASN A 336 -15.77 -24.20 -7.06
CA ASN A 336 -16.70 -23.46 -7.93
C ASN A 336 -16.67 -23.95 -9.38
N ILE A 337 -17.78 -23.70 -10.09
CA ILE A 337 -17.92 -23.87 -11.53
C ILE A 337 -18.15 -22.49 -12.16
N LEU A 338 -17.33 -22.14 -13.16
CA LEU A 338 -17.55 -20.97 -14.02
C LEU A 338 -17.94 -21.41 -15.42
N ALA A 339 -18.88 -20.68 -16.03
CA ALA A 339 -19.40 -20.95 -17.36
C ALA A 339 -19.51 -19.61 -18.11
N TRP A 340 -18.76 -19.46 -19.20
CA TRP A 340 -18.56 -18.20 -19.92
C TRP A 340 -18.77 -18.36 -21.42
N THR A 341 -19.52 -17.44 -22.03
CA THR A 341 -19.61 -17.28 -23.48
C THR A 341 -19.11 -15.88 -23.84
N PRO A 342 -17.98 -15.72 -24.56
CA PRO A 342 -17.50 -14.42 -24.99
C PRO A 342 -18.53 -13.70 -25.86
N TYR A 343 -18.53 -12.37 -25.83
CA TYR A 343 -19.18 -11.60 -26.89
C TYR A 343 -18.34 -11.72 -28.16
N GLN A 344 -19.01 -11.90 -29.30
CA GLN A 344 -18.35 -11.82 -30.60
C GLN A 344 -17.79 -10.41 -30.81
N ALA A 345 -16.62 -10.30 -31.42
CA ALA A 345 -16.09 -9.00 -31.82
C ALA A 345 -16.99 -8.41 -32.92
N ASN A 346 -17.42 -7.16 -32.75
CA ASN A 346 -18.13 -6.45 -33.82
C ASN A 346 -17.12 -6.06 -34.90
N GLU A 347 -17.10 -6.78 -36.03
CA GLU A 347 -16.26 -6.50 -37.22
C GLU A 347 -16.61 -5.16 -37.93
N LYS A 348 -17.43 -4.30 -37.31
CA LYS A 348 -17.96 -3.05 -37.87
C LYS A 348 -17.48 -1.81 -37.13
N ALA A 349 -16.20 -1.77 -36.80
CA ALA A 349 -15.57 -0.66 -36.07
C ALA A 349 -14.23 -0.17 -36.66
N GLU A 350 -13.86 -0.66 -37.85
CA GLU A 350 -12.64 -0.27 -38.57
C GLU A 350 -12.93 0.35 -39.97
N GLU A 351 -14.20 0.63 -40.29
CA GLU A 351 -14.64 1.34 -41.50
C GLU A 351 -15.62 2.51 -41.17
N GLU A 352 -15.13 3.56 -40.49
CA GLU A 352 -15.72 4.93 -40.53
C GLU A 352 -14.68 6.01 -40.17
#